data_AF-A0A1I5TLW6-F1
#
_entry.id   AF-A0A1I5TLW6-F1
#
_cell.length_a   1.000
_cell.length_b   1.000
_cell.length_c   1.000
_cell.angle_alpha   90.00
_cell.angle_beta   90.00
_cell.angle_gamma   90.00
#
_symmetry.space_group_name_H-M   'P 1'
#
loop_
_entity.id
_entity.type
_entity.pdbx_description
1 polymer ?
#
loop_
_entity_poly.entity_id
_entity_poly.type
_entity_poly.pdbx_seq_one_letter_code
_entity_poly.pdbx_strand_id
1 'polypeptide(L)'
;MLSGKNAVFHRENGLVPAHEAKAWLEGRDSFFPSIWQSARPVQTAEIHTFYYEDPIFVPQARDGSIFHPGLERRNGFTIGEKGREFQVPDFKDGLRELQVMPVPAWRRPSPGRGGWGIVRGITWTRVNWEELDRRARSEMELRKLTEESEDDDV
;
A
#
# COMPACT_ATOMS: atom_id res chain seq x y z
N MET A 1 -34.54 34.20 -0.94
CA MET A 1 -33.73 34.93 -1.93
C MET A 1 -32.45 35.40 -1.26
N LEU A 2 -31.30 35.34 -1.96
CA LEU A 2 -29.95 35.46 -1.39
C LEU A 2 -29.31 36.88 -1.48
N SER A 3 -30.09 37.91 -1.85
CA SER A 3 -29.62 39.30 -1.80
C SER A 3 -30.78 40.31 -1.88
N GLY A 4 -30.62 41.48 -1.24
CA GLY A 4 -31.60 42.57 -1.19
C GLY A 4 -31.95 42.98 0.25
N LYS A 5 -32.67 44.10 0.41
CA LYS A 5 -33.06 44.72 1.70
C LYS A 5 -33.85 43.80 2.69
N ASN A 6 -34.20 42.58 2.27
CA ASN A 6 -34.83 41.52 3.06
C ASN A 6 -33.93 40.26 3.16
N ALA A 7 -32.60 40.43 3.30
CA ALA A 7 -31.68 39.31 3.42
C ALA A 7 -31.81 38.62 4.79
N VAL A 8 -31.99 37.29 4.78
CA VAL A 8 -32.24 36.45 5.97
C VAL A 8 -30.93 36.01 6.67
N PHE A 9 -29.76 36.31 6.08
CA PHE A 9 -28.46 35.81 6.54
C PHE A 9 -27.51 36.94 6.91
N HIS A 10 -26.78 36.74 8.01
CA HIS A 10 -25.63 37.55 8.35
C HIS A 10 -24.47 37.24 7.41
N ARG A 11 -23.67 38.26 7.08
CA ARG A 11 -22.45 38.08 6.29
C ARG A 11 -21.23 38.38 7.12
N GLU A 12 -20.32 37.42 7.17
CA GLU A 12 -19.00 37.58 7.78
C GLU A 12 -17.95 37.44 6.67
N ASN A 13 -17.13 38.49 6.48
CA ASN A 13 -16.15 38.58 5.38
C ASN A 13 -16.72 38.31 3.97
N GLY A 14 -17.98 38.71 3.74
CA GLY A 14 -18.67 38.50 2.47
C GLY A 14 -19.24 37.09 2.26
N LEU A 15 -19.03 36.18 3.22
CA LEU A 15 -19.53 34.81 3.23
C LEU A 15 -20.70 34.65 4.22
N VAL A 16 -21.51 33.61 4.03
CA VAL A 16 -22.54 33.20 5.00
C VAL A 16 -21.90 32.20 5.98
N PRO A 17 -21.98 32.43 7.30
CA PRO A 17 -21.49 31.47 8.29
C PRO A 17 -22.11 30.09 8.13
N ALA A 18 -21.31 29.04 8.28
CA ALA A 18 -21.74 27.66 8.04
C ALA A 18 -22.95 27.23 8.91
N HIS A 19 -23.03 27.74 10.14
CA HIS A 19 -24.14 27.42 11.05
C HIS A 19 -25.47 28.05 10.60
N GLU A 20 -25.45 29.27 10.04
CA GLU A 20 -26.67 29.92 9.51
C GLU A 20 -27.15 29.27 8.22
N ALA A 21 -26.20 28.93 7.33
CA ALA A 21 -26.52 28.19 6.11
C ALA A 21 -27.17 26.83 6.43
N LYS A 22 -26.64 26.12 7.43
CA LYS A 22 -27.19 24.85 7.91
C LYS A 22 -28.61 25.02 8.47
N ALA A 23 -28.83 25.98 9.37
CA ALA A 23 -30.15 26.22 9.96
C ALA A 23 -31.22 26.55 8.91
N TRP A 24 -30.85 27.30 7.87
CA TRP A 24 -31.76 27.58 6.77
C TRP A 24 -32.03 26.37 5.87
N LEU A 25 -31.01 25.54 5.62
CA LEU A 25 -31.19 24.31 4.85
C LEU A 25 -32.13 23.34 5.58
N GLU A 26 -31.98 23.17 6.89
CA GLU A 26 -32.82 22.30 7.73
C GLU A 26 -34.31 22.67 7.72
N GLY A 27 -34.64 23.93 7.43
CA GLY A 27 -36.03 24.40 7.31
C GLY A 27 -36.71 24.07 5.96
N ARG A 28 -36.04 23.36 5.05
CA ARG A 28 -36.57 23.05 3.71
C ARG A 28 -36.98 21.57 3.63
N ASP A 29 -38.16 21.31 3.10
CA ASP A 29 -38.67 19.94 2.87
C ASP A 29 -37.77 19.09 1.94
N SER A 30 -36.95 19.75 1.12
CA SER A 30 -36.02 19.10 0.19
C SER A 30 -34.62 18.90 0.74
N PHE A 31 -34.38 19.20 2.02
CA PHE A 31 -33.07 19.02 2.64
C PHE A 31 -32.96 17.63 3.26
N PHE A 32 -31.96 16.88 2.78
CA PHE A 32 -31.62 15.58 3.32
C PHE A 32 -30.23 15.69 3.96
N PRO A 33 -30.12 15.68 5.30
CA PRO A 33 -28.82 15.70 5.94
C PRO A 33 -28.04 14.45 5.54
N SER A 34 -26.74 14.62 5.27
CA SER A 34 -25.93 13.49 4.87
C SER A 34 -25.83 12.44 5.98
N ILE A 35 -25.96 11.17 5.60
CA ILE A 35 -26.00 10.03 6.53
C ILE A 35 -24.70 9.93 7.36
N TRP A 36 -23.58 10.44 6.85
CA TRP A 36 -22.30 10.47 7.58
C TRP A 36 -22.31 11.37 8.83
N GLN A 37 -23.22 12.35 8.93
CA GLN A 37 -23.39 13.19 10.13
C GLN A 37 -24.31 12.54 11.17
N SER A 38 -25.28 11.75 10.70
CA SER A 38 -26.28 11.04 11.51
C SER A 38 -25.83 9.64 11.91
N ALA A 39 -24.75 9.15 11.31
CA ALA A 39 -24.05 7.97 11.78
C ALA A 39 -23.68 8.28 13.23
N ARG A 40 -24.43 7.68 14.17
CA ARG A 40 -23.96 7.54 15.55
C ARG A 40 -22.50 7.14 15.41
N PRO A 41 -21.54 7.77 16.11
CA PRO A 41 -20.27 7.09 16.30
C PRO A 41 -20.70 5.73 16.80
N VAL A 42 -20.50 4.69 15.97
CA VAL A 42 -20.60 3.32 16.45
C VAL A 42 -19.80 3.40 17.73
N GLN A 43 -20.46 3.27 18.88
CA GLN A 43 -19.79 3.27 20.19
C GLN A 43 -18.63 2.36 19.94
N THR A 44 -17.43 2.95 19.87
CA THR A 44 -16.33 2.39 19.10
C THR A 44 -16.07 1.09 19.77
N ALA A 45 -16.68 0.02 19.22
CA ALA A 45 -16.96 -1.20 19.96
C ALA A 45 -15.58 -1.64 20.30
N GLU A 46 -15.23 -1.51 21.60
CA GLU A 46 -13.90 -1.21 22.13
C GLU A 46 -12.92 -1.38 20.99
N ILE A 47 -12.39 -0.29 20.38
CA ILE A 47 -11.37 -0.48 19.33
C ILE A 47 -10.32 -1.33 20.02
N HIS A 48 -10.46 -2.62 19.78
CA HIS A 48 -9.52 -3.62 20.11
C HIS A 48 -8.58 -3.24 19.02
N THR A 49 -7.67 -2.33 19.39
CA THR A 49 -6.35 -2.21 18.82
C THR A 49 -5.73 -3.57 19.07
N PHE A 50 -6.30 -4.63 18.46
CA PHE A 50 -5.52 -5.63 17.81
C PHE A 50 -4.52 -4.77 17.05
N TYR A 51 -3.30 -4.83 17.55
CA TYR A 51 -2.11 -4.40 16.86
C TYR A 51 -2.17 -5.12 15.52
N TYR A 52 -2.94 -4.56 14.58
CA TYR A 52 -2.84 -4.89 13.17
C TYR A 52 -1.47 -4.35 12.83
N GLU A 53 -0.46 -5.20 13.08
CA GLU A 53 0.88 -5.15 12.54
C GLU A 53 0.85 -4.30 11.28
N ASP A 54 1.49 -3.13 11.31
CA ASP A 54 1.37 -2.11 10.27
C ASP A 54 1.45 -2.77 8.89
N PRO A 55 0.34 -2.80 8.13
CA PRO A 55 0.30 -3.58 6.91
C PRO A 55 1.25 -2.99 5.87
N ILE A 56 2.10 -3.84 5.32
CA ILE A 56 3.03 -3.52 4.25
C ILE A 56 2.38 -3.91 2.93
N PHE A 57 2.46 -3.02 1.95
CA PHE A 57 2.04 -3.30 0.59
C PHE A 57 3.29 -3.57 -0.26
N VAL A 58 3.45 -4.81 -0.70
CA VAL A 58 4.57 -5.25 -1.54
C VAL A 58 4.08 -5.60 -2.94
N PRO A 59 4.86 -5.33 -4.00
CA PRO A 59 4.47 -5.73 -5.34
C PRO A 59 4.56 -7.25 -5.51
N GLN A 60 3.61 -7.80 -6.26
CA GLN A 60 3.53 -9.22 -6.60
C GLN A 60 3.58 -9.40 -8.11
N ALA A 61 4.46 -10.29 -8.56
CA ALA A 61 4.63 -10.67 -9.95
C ALA A 61 3.58 -11.70 -10.41
N ARG A 62 3.48 -11.92 -11.72
CA ARG A 62 2.46 -12.81 -12.32
C ARG A 62 2.52 -14.25 -11.83
N ASP A 63 3.70 -14.74 -11.51
CA ASP A 63 3.94 -16.09 -11.02
C ASP A 63 3.86 -16.19 -9.49
N GLY A 64 3.38 -15.14 -8.83
CA GLY A 64 3.08 -15.14 -7.40
C GLY A 64 4.22 -14.65 -6.50
N SER A 65 5.46 -14.52 -7.01
CA SER A 65 6.56 -14.01 -6.20
C SER A 65 6.31 -12.56 -5.78
N ILE A 66 6.70 -12.27 -4.55
CA ILE A 66 6.59 -10.93 -3.96
C ILE A 66 7.97 -10.32 -3.78
N PHE A 67 8.05 -8.99 -3.69
CA PHE A 67 9.27 -8.34 -3.22
C PHE A 67 9.39 -8.49 -1.70
N HIS A 68 10.46 -9.13 -1.22
CA HIS A 68 10.68 -9.42 0.20
C HIS A 68 12.17 -9.27 0.59
N PRO A 69 12.51 -9.18 1.89
CA PRO A 69 13.89 -8.95 2.34
C PRO A 69 14.90 -10.01 1.89
N GLY A 70 14.51 -11.28 1.85
CA GLY A 70 15.34 -12.39 1.34
C GLY A 70 15.78 -12.32 -0.13
N LEU A 71 15.37 -11.29 -0.89
CA LEU A 71 15.87 -11.01 -2.24
C LEU A 71 17.18 -10.23 -2.27
N GLU A 72 17.70 -9.84 -1.10
CA GLU A 72 18.96 -9.12 -0.97
C GLU A 72 20.14 -9.92 -1.57
N ARG A 73 21.00 -9.24 -2.33
CA ARG A 73 22.29 -9.78 -2.79
C ARG A 73 23.43 -9.03 -2.11
N ARG A 74 24.68 -9.43 -2.42
CA ARG A 74 25.90 -8.82 -1.87
C ARG A 74 25.92 -7.27 -1.90
N ASN A 75 25.29 -6.66 -2.90
CA ASN A 75 25.23 -5.20 -3.07
C ASN A 75 23.81 -4.64 -2.90
N GLY A 76 22.92 -5.35 -2.20
CA GLY A 76 21.53 -4.97 -2.01
C GLY A 76 20.58 -5.51 -3.08
N PHE A 77 19.45 -4.82 -3.24
CA PHE A 77 18.34 -5.16 -4.12
C PHE A 77 18.56 -4.57 -5.51
N THR A 78 18.33 -5.36 -6.56
CA THR A 78 18.36 -4.87 -7.94
C THR A 78 16.93 -4.60 -8.43
N ILE A 79 16.63 -3.34 -8.71
CA ILE A 79 15.29 -2.87 -9.10
C ILE A 79 15.36 -2.07 -10.40
N GLY A 80 14.22 -1.88 -11.04
CA GLY A 80 14.09 -1.17 -12.31
C GLY A 80 13.83 -2.11 -13.50
N GLU A 81 13.38 -1.53 -14.60
CA GLU A 81 13.10 -2.27 -15.82
C GLU A 81 14.39 -2.82 -16.45
N LYS A 82 14.25 -3.89 -17.24
CA LYS A 82 15.37 -4.51 -17.96
C LYS A 82 16.17 -3.46 -18.74
N GLY A 83 17.46 -3.34 -18.42
CA GLY A 83 18.37 -2.37 -19.05
C GLY A 83 18.40 -0.97 -18.41
N ARG A 84 17.60 -0.72 -17.37
CA ARG A 84 17.62 0.49 -16.53
C ARG A 84 17.65 0.12 -15.04
N GLU A 85 18.29 -1.00 -14.74
CA GLU A 85 18.38 -1.55 -13.40
C GLU A 85 19.38 -0.75 -12.56
N PHE A 86 19.06 -0.57 -11.28
CA PHE A 86 19.95 0.03 -10.29
C PHE A 86 19.88 -0.73 -8.96
N GLN A 87 20.93 -0.57 -8.14
CA GLN A 87 21.06 -1.24 -6.85
C GLN A 87 20.62 -0.31 -5.72
N VAL A 88 19.89 -0.86 -4.76
CA VAL A 88 19.43 -0.17 -3.55
C VAL A 88 19.83 -1.01 -2.33
N PRO A 89 20.49 -0.45 -1.31
CA PRO A 89 21.08 -1.23 -0.22
C PRO A 89 20.02 -1.89 0.66
N ASP A 90 18.93 -1.18 0.95
CA ASP A 90 17.98 -1.59 1.98
C ASP A 90 16.62 -1.97 1.40
N PHE A 91 15.96 -2.95 2.03
CA PHE A 91 14.62 -3.39 1.61
C PHE A 91 13.60 -2.24 1.62
N LYS A 92 13.61 -1.41 2.67
CA LYS A 92 12.68 -0.29 2.81
C LYS A 92 12.87 0.76 1.71
N ASP A 93 14.11 1.02 1.33
CA ASP A 93 14.43 1.95 0.25
C ASP A 93 14.05 1.33 -1.10
N GLY A 94 14.35 0.05 -1.32
CA GLY A 94 13.95 -0.67 -2.53
C GLY A 94 12.42 -0.70 -2.70
N LEU A 95 11.68 -0.89 -1.61
CA LEU A 95 10.23 -0.85 -1.62
C LEU A 95 9.69 0.55 -1.95
N ARG A 96 10.28 1.60 -1.37
CA ARG A 96 9.91 3.00 -1.69
C ARG A 96 10.14 3.32 -3.16
N GLU A 97 11.27 2.92 -3.71
CA GLU A 97 11.57 3.09 -5.14
C GLU A 97 10.57 2.33 -6.02
N LEU A 98 10.25 1.08 -5.69
CA LEU A 98 9.24 0.30 -6.42
C LEU A 98 7.84 0.92 -6.37
N GLN A 99 7.48 1.58 -5.27
CA GLN A 99 6.17 2.25 -5.11
C GLN A 99 6.00 3.50 -5.98
N VAL A 100 7.09 4.17 -6.35
CA VAL A 100 7.05 5.34 -7.23
C VAL A 100 7.25 5.00 -8.71
N MET A 101 7.64 3.76 -9.03
CA MET A 101 7.76 3.30 -10.41
C MET A 101 6.38 3.10 -11.07
N PRO A 102 6.20 3.49 -12.35
CA PRO A 102 4.99 3.19 -13.09
C PRO A 102 4.70 1.69 -13.20
N VAL A 103 5.77 0.89 -13.37
CA VAL A 103 5.73 -0.57 -13.34
C VAL A 103 6.84 -1.04 -12.41
N PRO A 104 6.54 -1.52 -11.19
CA PRO A 104 7.56 -2.02 -10.28
C PRO A 104 8.24 -3.23 -10.91
N ALA A 105 9.56 -3.21 -10.97
CA ALA A 105 10.35 -4.31 -11.50
C ALA A 105 11.56 -4.58 -10.61
N TRP A 106 11.82 -5.86 -10.33
CA TRP A 106 12.91 -6.28 -9.45
C TRP A 106 13.48 -7.62 -9.90
N ARG A 107 14.69 -7.93 -9.46
CA ARG A 107 15.28 -9.26 -9.65
C ARG A 107 14.90 -10.21 -8.53
N ARG A 108 14.66 -11.46 -8.92
CA ARG A 108 14.50 -12.59 -7.99
C ARG A 108 15.10 -13.87 -8.59
N PRO A 109 15.31 -14.91 -7.79
CA PRO A 109 15.72 -16.23 -8.29
C PRO A 109 14.74 -16.76 -9.34
N SER A 110 15.26 -17.36 -10.41
CA SER A 110 14.46 -18.06 -11.41
C SER A 110 14.36 -19.54 -11.06
N PRO A 111 13.16 -20.14 -11.11
CA PRO A 111 13.01 -21.58 -10.93
C PRO A 111 13.83 -22.37 -11.98
N GLY A 112 14.64 -23.32 -11.53
CA GLY A 112 15.22 -24.38 -12.37
C GLY A 112 16.47 -24.05 -13.21
N ARG A 113 17.08 -22.86 -13.09
CA ARG A 113 18.33 -22.54 -13.84
C ARG A 113 19.41 -21.80 -13.03
N GLY A 114 19.27 -21.72 -11.71
CA GLY A 114 20.23 -21.02 -10.81
C GLY A 114 20.39 -19.51 -11.07
N GLY A 115 19.63 -18.94 -12.02
CA GLY A 115 19.75 -17.55 -12.45
C GLY A 115 18.87 -16.59 -11.66
N TRP A 116 19.13 -15.28 -11.85
CA TRP A 116 18.27 -14.21 -11.33
C TRP A 116 17.56 -13.52 -12.49
N GLY A 117 16.24 -13.64 -12.53
CA GLY A 117 15.38 -13.03 -13.54
C GLY A 117 14.76 -11.73 -13.05
N ILE A 118 14.49 -10.81 -13.99
CA ILE A 118 13.70 -9.61 -13.71
C ILE A 118 12.23 -9.97 -13.84
N VAL A 119 11.44 -9.55 -12.87
CA VAL A 119 9.99 -9.65 -12.90
C VAL A 119 9.35 -8.28 -12.77
N ARG A 120 8.08 -8.23 -13.19
CA ARG A 120 7.24 -7.04 -13.11
C ARG A 120 6.10 -7.32 -12.15
N GLY A 121 5.85 -6.38 -11.25
CA GLY A 121 4.68 -6.41 -10.39
C GLY A 121 3.43 -6.14 -11.21
N ILE A 122 2.43 -7.01 -11.05
CA ILE A 122 1.12 -6.88 -11.69
C ILE A 122 0.03 -6.51 -10.70
N THR A 123 0.29 -6.67 -9.40
CA THR A 123 -0.62 -6.33 -8.31
C THR A 123 0.17 -5.97 -7.05
N TRP A 124 -0.53 -5.38 -6.07
CA TRP A 124 0.00 -5.07 -4.75
C TRP A 124 -0.65 -5.99 -3.72
N THR A 125 0.17 -6.68 -2.94
CA THR A 125 -0.28 -7.60 -1.90
C THR A 125 -0.09 -6.97 -0.54
N ARG A 126 -1.16 -6.99 0.28
CA ARG A 126 -1.12 -6.59 1.69
C ARG A 126 -0.57 -7.75 2.53
N VAL A 127 0.51 -7.53 3.25
CA VAL A 127 1.15 -8.49 4.16
C VAL A 127 1.54 -7.78 5.46
N ASN A 128 1.78 -8.53 6.54
CA ASN A 128 2.45 -8.00 7.74
C ASN A 128 3.94 -8.42 7.73
N TRP A 129 4.74 -7.88 8.66
CA TRP A 129 6.17 -8.20 8.75
C TRP A 129 6.42 -9.68 9.02
N GLU A 130 5.64 -10.30 9.90
CA GLU A 130 5.80 -11.71 10.24
C GLU A 130 5.60 -12.64 9.02
N GLU A 131 4.53 -12.43 8.25
CA GLU A 131 4.25 -13.18 7.02
C GLU A 131 5.31 -12.93 5.95
N LEU A 132 5.76 -11.68 5.82
CA LEU A 132 6.81 -11.33 4.85
C LEU A 132 8.15 -12.00 5.18
N ASP A 133 8.52 -12.02 6.45
CA ASP A 133 9.72 -12.67 6.97
C ASP A 133 9.63 -14.19 6.83
N ARG A 134 8.47 -14.79 7.16
CA ARG A 134 8.22 -16.22 6.95
C ARG A 134 8.41 -16.61 5.49
N ARG A 135 7.82 -15.86 4.56
CA ARG A 135 7.99 -16.11 3.11
C ARG A 135 9.44 -15.98 2.68
N ALA A 136 10.14 -14.94 3.15
CA ALA A 136 11.55 -14.75 2.85
C ALA A 136 12.39 -15.95 3.30
N ARG A 137 12.19 -16.44 4.53
CA ARG A 137 12.89 -17.63 5.04
C ARG A 137 12.59 -18.87 4.22
N SER A 138 11.32 -19.15 3.95
CA SER A 138 10.93 -20.32 3.16
C SER A 138 11.54 -20.30 1.76
N GLU A 139 11.56 -19.15 1.08
CA GLU A 139 12.18 -19.04 -0.25
C GLU A 139 13.71 -19.20 -0.19
N MET A 140 14.36 -18.66 0.84
CA MET A 140 15.81 -18.86 1.07
C MET A 140 16.15 -20.32 1.39
N GLU A 141 15.35 -21.00 2.20
CA GLU A 141 15.54 -22.42 2.53
C GLU A 141 15.35 -23.32 1.32
N LEU A 142 14.27 -23.09 0.54
CA LEU A 142 14.04 -23.82 -0.71
C LEU A 142 15.21 -23.66 -1.69
N ARG A 143 15.78 -22.45 -1.76
CA ARG A 143 16.97 -22.20 -2.58
C ARG A 143 18.17 -22.98 -2.09
N LYS A 144 18.44 -22.96 -0.78
CA LYS A 144 19.57 -23.70 -0.19
C LYS A 144 19.47 -25.21 -0.46
N LEU A 145 18.27 -25.78 -0.33
CA LEU A 145 18.00 -27.19 -0.64
C LEU A 145 18.25 -27.53 -2.12
N THR A 146 17.92 -26.61 -3.02
CA THR A 146 18.16 -26.81 -4.45
C THR A 146 19.66 -26.82 -4.74
N GLU A 147 20.42 -25.89 -4.13
CA GLU A 147 21.88 -25.80 -4.27
C GLU A 147 22.58 -27.06 -3.71
N GLU A 148 22.18 -27.56 -2.53
CA GLU A 148 22.75 -28.78 -1.93
C GLU A 148 22.44 -30.06 -2.72
N SER A 149 21.26 -30.15 -3.35
CA SER A 149 20.89 -31.32 -4.16
C SER A 149 21.65 -31.43 -5.49
N GLU A 150 22.17 -30.31 -6.02
CA GLU A 150 22.96 -30.32 -7.26
C GLU A 150 24.41 -30.77 -7.03
N ASP A 151 24.91 -30.70 -5.80
CA ASP A 151 26.28 -31.08 -5.42
C ASP A 151 26.43 -32.60 -5.11
N ASP A 152 25.35 -33.31 -4.77
CA ASP A 152 25.37 -34.76 -4.47
C ASP A 152 25.31 -35.66 -5.72
N ASP A 153 25.13 -35.08 -6.92
CA ASP A 153 25.05 -35.78 -8.22
C ASP A 153 26.36 -35.71 -9.05
N VAL A 154 27.50 -35.34 -8.43
CA VAL A 154 28.84 -35.23 -9.08
C VAL A 154 29.82 -36.30 -8.62
#